data_AF-A0A4Y9J851-F1
#
_entry.id   AF-A0A4Y9J851-F1
#
_cell.length_a   1.000
_cell.length_b   1.000
_cell.length_c   1.000
_cell.angle_alpha   90.00
_cell.angle_beta   90.00
_cell.angle_gamma   90.00
#
_symmetry.space_group_name_H-M   'P 1'
#
loop_
_entity.id
_entity.type
_entity.pdbx_description
1 polymer ?
#
loop_
_entity_poly.entity_id
_entity_poly.type
_entity_poly.pdbx_seq_one_letter_code
_entity_poly.pdbx_strand_id
1 'polypeptide(L)'
;MALRIYSSASFDETTGKTLVGVKEADERETVLFNAVLDGDHTQDSDAELIKLALDWFTLRYVKDFSDQLLNGKVNEANQAIIDIKDKYAELEERSTKAEAERNQRFEKLEATVNQAVAELTELFAGGFSDEEEGDEAIEESDVEIVEEAEDVEHEATIE
;
A
#
# COMPACT_ATOMS: atom_id res chain seq x y z
N MET A 1 -50.80 -10.14 -17.41
CA MET A 1 -51.23 -8.75 -17.18
C MET A 1 -50.23 -7.85 -17.84
N ALA A 2 -50.66 -6.82 -18.58
CA ALA A 2 -49.75 -5.83 -19.14
C ALA A 2 -49.50 -4.75 -18.06
N LEU A 3 -48.23 -4.42 -17.80
CA LEU A 3 -47.90 -3.25 -16.98
C LEU A 3 -48.50 -2.02 -17.64
N ARG A 4 -49.22 -1.22 -16.86
CA ARG A 4 -49.68 0.11 -17.28
C ARG A 4 -48.79 1.14 -16.60
N ILE A 5 -48.03 1.87 -17.40
CA ILE A 5 -47.09 2.88 -16.95
C ILE A 5 -47.67 4.24 -17.33
N TYR A 6 -47.57 5.20 -16.41
CA TYR A 6 -47.99 6.59 -16.61
C TYR A 6 -46.81 7.52 -16.33
N SER A 7 -46.81 8.68 -16.97
CA SER A 7 -45.87 9.75 -16.70
C SER A 7 -46.59 11.01 -16.20
N SER A 8 -45.86 11.82 -15.45
CA SER A 8 -46.31 13.16 -15.05
C SER A 8 -45.14 14.13 -15.23
N ALA A 9 -45.39 15.28 -15.85
CA ALA A 9 -44.38 16.31 -16.09
C ALA A 9 -44.71 17.60 -15.32
N SER A 10 -43.68 18.23 -14.75
CA SER A 10 -43.76 19.55 -14.11
C SER A 10 -42.57 20.39 -14.54
N PHE A 11 -42.82 21.51 -15.22
CA PHE A 11 -41.77 22.45 -15.62
C PHE A 11 -41.45 23.44 -14.50
N ASP A 12 -40.16 23.66 -14.27
CA ASP A 12 -39.65 24.72 -13.41
C ASP A 12 -38.99 25.80 -14.27
N GLU A 13 -39.66 26.94 -14.39
CA GLU A 13 -39.20 28.11 -15.15
C GLU A 13 -37.87 28.67 -14.64
N THR A 14 -37.54 28.45 -13.37
CA THR A 14 -36.32 28.98 -12.74
C THR A 14 -35.07 28.23 -13.18
N THR A 15 -35.19 26.91 -13.32
CA THR A 15 -34.10 26.03 -13.73
C THR A 15 -34.13 25.71 -15.22
N GLY A 16 -35.24 25.98 -15.91
CA GLY A 16 -35.45 25.65 -17.31
C GLY A 16 -35.53 24.14 -17.55
N LYS A 17 -35.97 23.38 -16.55
CA LYS A 17 -35.99 21.91 -16.58
C LYS A 17 -37.39 21.39 -16.30
N THR A 18 -37.70 20.22 -16.85
CA THR A 18 -38.93 19.49 -16.57
C THR A 18 -38.64 18.27 -15.71
N LEU A 19 -39.32 18.17 -14.57
CA LEU A 19 -39.33 16.98 -13.74
C LEU A 19 -40.37 16.00 -14.29
N VAL A 20 -39.93 14.81 -14.70
CA VAL A 20 -40.78 13.73 -15.20
C VAL A 20 -40.78 12.58 -14.21
N GLY A 21 -41.94 12.30 -13.61
CA GLY A 21 -42.15 11.14 -12.75
C GLY A 21 -42.76 9.99 -13.54
N VAL A 22 -42.13 8.81 -13.53
CA VAL A 22 -42.65 7.58 -14.15
C VAL A 22 -43.21 6.66 -13.06
N LYS A 23 -44.48 6.29 -13.19
CA LYS A 23 -45.24 5.55 -12.17
C LYS A 23 -45.94 4.34 -12.78
N GLU A 24 -46.05 3.27 -12.00
CA GLU A 24 -46.92 2.15 -12.34
C GLU A 24 -48.37 2.44 -11.91
N ALA A 25 -49.33 1.83 -12.61
CA ALA A 25 -50.77 2.01 -12.38
C ALA A 25 -51.28 1.48 -11.03
N ASP A 26 -50.51 0.62 -10.36
CA ASP A 26 -50.89 0.10 -9.05
C ASP A 26 -50.48 1.10 -7.96
N GLU A 27 -51.47 1.69 -7.29
CA GLU A 27 -51.28 2.67 -6.21
C GLU A 27 -50.51 2.09 -5.00
N ARG A 28 -50.33 0.76 -4.94
CA ARG A 28 -49.58 0.07 -3.88
C ARG A 28 -48.09 -0.08 -4.19
N GLU A 29 -47.66 0.11 -5.43
CA GLU A 29 -46.27 -0.10 -5.84
C GLU A 29 -45.70 1.08 -6.65
N THR A 30 -44.76 1.77 -6.00
CA THR A 30 -43.54 2.38 -6.55
C THR A 30 -43.65 3.38 -7.72
N VAL A 31 -43.34 4.64 -7.39
CA VAL A 31 -42.64 5.52 -8.35
C VAL A 31 -41.36 4.79 -8.77
N LEU A 32 -41.21 4.50 -10.06
CA LEU A 32 -40.07 3.75 -10.57
C LEU A 32 -38.79 4.59 -10.52
N PHE A 33 -38.89 5.85 -10.97
CA PHE A 33 -37.85 6.86 -10.85
C PHE A 33 -38.38 8.25 -11.28
N ASN A 34 -37.63 9.30 -10.93
CA ASN A 34 -37.85 10.65 -11.43
C ASN A 34 -36.70 11.03 -12.35
N ALA A 35 -37.01 11.57 -13.53
CA ALA A 35 -36.05 12.12 -14.47
C ALA A 35 -36.13 13.64 -14.51
N VAL A 36 -34.99 14.29 -14.72
CA VAL A 36 -34.90 15.74 -14.87
C VAL A 36 -34.42 16.06 -16.28
N LEU A 37 -35.36 16.46 -17.13
CA LEU A 37 -35.11 16.77 -18.54
C LEU A 37 -34.83 18.26 -18.72
N ASP A 38 -34.00 18.60 -19.70
CA ASP A 38 -33.69 19.99 -20.03
C ASP A 38 -34.74 20.54 -21.02
N GLY A 39 -35.33 21.70 -20.71
CA GLY A 39 -36.42 22.29 -21.50
C GLY A 39 -37.81 22.03 -20.93
N ASP A 40 -38.82 22.62 -21.57
CA ASP A 40 -40.24 22.42 -21.24
C ASP A 40 -40.80 21.24 -22.05
N HIS A 41 -41.14 20.17 -21.35
CA HIS A 41 -41.73 18.95 -21.90
C HIS A 41 -43.17 18.73 -21.41
N THR A 42 -43.82 19.74 -20.82
CA THR A 42 -45.16 19.59 -20.22
C THR A 42 -46.27 19.31 -21.25
N GLN A 43 -46.01 19.59 -22.53
CA GLN A 43 -46.94 19.36 -23.63
C GLN A 43 -46.65 18.05 -24.39
N ASP A 44 -45.60 17.33 -24.02
CA ASP A 44 -45.22 16.08 -24.68
C ASP A 44 -46.19 14.96 -24.32
N SER A 45 -46.33 13.98 -25.22
CA SER A 45 -47.17 12.82 -24.95
C SER A 45 -46.57 11.93 -23.85
N ASP A 46 -47.42 11.19 -23.14
CA ASP A 46 -46.97 10.27 -22.08
C ASP A 46 -45.88 9.30 -22.58
N ALA A 47 -46.01 8.80 -23.80
CA ALA A 47 -45.05 7.88 -24.41
C ALA A 47 -43.68 8.54 -24.67
N GLU A 48 -43.67 9.81 -25.10
CA GLU A 48 -42.44 10.58 -25.30
C GLU A 48 -41.77 10.91 -23.97
N LEU A 49 -42.55 11.33 -22.97
CA LEU A 49 -42.06 11.58 -21.62
C LEU A 49 -41.42 10.33 -20.99
N ILE A 50 -42.05 9.17 -21.14
CA ILE A 50 -41.50 7.90 -20.66
C ILE A 50 -40.19 7.57 -21.38
N LYS A 51 -40.13 7.76 -22.69
CA LYS A 51 -38.92 7.51 -23.48
C LYS A 51 -37.77 8.43 -23.03
N LEU A 52 -38.02 9.74 -22.95
CA LEU A 52 -37.01 10.72 -22.52
C LEU A 52 -36.55 10.45 -21.08
N ALA A 53 -37.46 10.06 -20.20
CA ALA A 53 -37.14 9.70 -18.82
C ALA A 53 -36.26 8.44 -18.77
N LEU A 54 -36.54 7.42 -19.58
CA LEU A 54 -35.71 6.21 -19.68
C LEU A 54 -34.32 6.50 -20.27
N ASP A 55 -34.24 7.35 -21.30
CA ASP A 55 -32.97 7.78 -21.88
C ASP A 55 -32.13 8.54 -20.84
N TRP A 56 -32.75 9.46 -20.09
CA TRP A 56 -32.11 10.16 -18.98
C TRP A 56 -31.64 9.19 -17.89
N PHE A 57 -32.50 8.24 -17.50
CA PHE A 57 -32.18 7.25 -16.47
C PHE A 57 -30.99 6.39 -16.88
N THR A 58 -30.99 5.85 -18.09
CA THR A 58 -29.89 5.01 -18.58
C THR A 58 -28.57 5.79 -18.68
N LEU A 59 -28.60 7.03 -19.16
CA LEU A 59 -27.39 7.84 -19.28
C LEU A 59 -26.84 8.28 -17.93
N ARG A 60 -27.71 8.64 -16.98
CA ARG A 60 -27.29 9.24 -15.71
C ARG A 60 -27.10 8.21 -14.59
N TYR A 61 -28.05 7.29 -14.42
CA TYR A 61 -27.98 6.28 -13.37
C TYR A 61 -26.80 5.32 -13.57
N VAL A 62 -26.56 4.86 -14.80
CA VAL A 62 -25.43 3.96 -15.08
C VAL A 62 -24.10 4.66 -14.85
N LYS A 63 -23.99 5.93 -15.28
CA LYS A 63 -22.78 6.73 -15.09
C LYS A 63 -22.53 7.03 -13.61
N ASP A 64 -23.53 7.53 -12.89
CA ASP A 64 -23.40 7.89 -11.49
C ASP A 64 -23.11 6.66 -10.62
N PHE A 65 -23.71 5.51 -10.92
CA PHE A 65 -23.42 4.24 -10.23
C PHE A 65 -22.00 3.73 -10.54
N SER A 66 -21.55 3.84 -11.79
CA SER A 66 -20.17 3.50 -12.17
C SER A 66 -19.16 4.41 -11.47
N ASP A 67 -19.42 5.72 -11.44
CA ASP A 67 -18.56 6.71 -10.78
C ASP A 67 -18.51 6.46 -9.27
N GLN A 68 -19.64 6.13 -8.63
CA GLN A 68 -19.69 5.75 -7.21
C GLN A 68 -18.88 4.48 -6.93
N LEU A 69 -19.01 3.45 -7.76
CA LEU A 69 -18.27 2.20 -7.59
C LEU A 69 -16.76 2.41 -7.77
N LEU A 70 -16.37 3.21 -8.77
CA LEU A 70 -14.97 3.56 -9.01
C LEU A 70 -14.39 4.35 -7.84
N ASN A 71 -15.10 5.37 -7.37
CA ASN A 71 -14.66 6.17 -6.22
C ASN A 71 -14.54 5.31 -4.95
N GLY A 72 -15.47 4.37 -4.74
CA GLY A 72 -15.40 3.41 -3.64
C GLY A 72 -14.13 2.56 -3.68
N LYS A 73 -13.82 1.98 -4.83
CA LYS A 73 -12.61 1.16 -5.02
C LYS A 73 -11.32 1.97 -4.89
N VAL A 74 -11.30 3.20 -5.40
CA VAL A 74 -10.14 4.10 -5.26
C VAL A 74 -9.90 4.46 -3.79
N ASN A 75 -10.97 4.73 -3.03
CA ASN A 75 -10.85 5.02 -1.61
C ASN A 75 -10.36 3.81 -0.81
N GLU A 76 -10.85 2.61 -1.11
CA GLU A 76 -10.39 1.37 -0.48
C GLU A 76 -8.91 1.10 -0.79
N ALA A 77 -8.49 1.28 -2.05
CA ALA A 77 -7.09 1.15 -2.45
C ALA A 77 -6.19 2.18 -1.75
N ASN A 78 -6.62 3.44 -1.63
CA ASN A 78 -5.88 4.48 -0.92
C ASN A 78 -5.72 4.14 0.56
N GLN A 79 -6.77 3.62 1.20
CA GLN A 79 -6.69 3.20 2.59
C GLN A 79 -5.70 2.04 2.77
N ALA A 80 -5.75 1.03 1.90
CA ALA A 80 -4.79 -0.07 1.93
C ALA A 80 -3.34 0.39 1.74
N ILE A 81 -3.09 1.37 0.85
CA ILE A 81 -1.76 1.96 0.66
C ILE A 81 -1.27 2.66 1.92
N ILE A 82 -2.13 3.40 2.61
CA ILE A 82 -1.79 4.06 3.89
C ILE A 82 -1.43 3.00 4.93
N ASP A 83 -2.26 1.98 5.10
CA ASP A 83 -2.03 0.90 6.07
C ASP A 83 -0.72 0.14 5.78
N ILE A 84 -0.37 -0.06 4.51
CA ILE A 84 0.90 -0.69 4.10
C ILE A 84 2.09 0.23 4.43
N LYS A 85 1.98 1.53 4.16
CA LYS A 85 3.04 2.49 4.49
C LYS A 85 3.32 2.55 5.99
N ASP A 86 2.26 2.56 6.81
CA ASP A 86 2.40 2.60 8.27
C ASP A 86 3.07 1.32 8.80
N LYS A 87 2.66 0.15 8.28
CA LYS A 87 3.30 -1.13 8.62
C LYS A 87 4.76 -1.19 8.17
N TYR A 88 5.08 -0.64 7.00
CA TYR A 88 6.45 -0.60 6.51
C TYR A 88 7.33 0.28 7.40
N ALA A 89 6.83 1.45 7.83
CA ALA A 89 7.52 2.32 8.78
C ALA A 89 7.76 1.63 10.13
N GLU A 90 6.76 0.91 10.67
CA GLU A 90 6.94 0.13 11.91
C GLU A 90 7.99 -0.99 11.73
N LEU A 91 7.98 -1.65 10.58
CA LEU A 91 8.96 -2.70 10.27
C LEU A 91 10.39 -2.15 10.17
N GLU A 92 10.55 -1.00 9.53
CA GLU A 92 11.83 -0.31 9.37
C GLU A 92 12.38 0.15 10.72
N GLU A 93 11.52 0.71 11.60
CA GLU A 93 11.90 1.07 12.97
C GLU A 93 12.33 -0.17 13.78
N ARG A 94 11.58 -1.28 13.67
CA ARG A 94 11.96 -2.53 14.34
C ARG A 94 13.27 -3.11 13.82
N SER A 95 13.50 -3.04 12.51
CA SER A 95 14.71 -3.57 11.88
C SER A 95 15.93 -2.77 12.34
N THR A 96 15.87 -1.44 12.26
CA THR A 96 16.96 -0.55 12.70
C THR A 96 17.27 -0.72 14.19
N LYS A 97 16.24 -0.86 15.04
CA LYS A 97 16.44 -1.15 16.45
C LYS A 97 17.10 -2.52 16.69
N ALA A 98 16.65 -3.55 15.98
CA ALA A 98 17.23 -4.89 16.09
C ALA A 98 18.71 -4.92 15.64
N GLU A 99 19.05 -4.19 14.58
CA GLU A 99 20.45 -4.04 14.13
C GLU A 99 21.31 -3.31 15.17
N ALA A 100 20.79 -2.23 15.76
CA ALA A 100 21.49 -1.50 16.82
C ALA A 100 21.74 -2.38 18.05
N GLU A 101 20.73 -3.15 18.49
CA GLU A 101 20.88 -4.09 19.61
C GLU A 101 21.87 -5.21 19.28
N ARG A 102 21.87 -5.73 18.04
CA ARG A 102 22.83 -6.73 17.59
C ARG A 102 24.25 -6.20 17.64
N ASN A 103 24.50 -5.01 17.11
CA ASN A 103 25.83 -4.41 17.09
C ASN A 103 26.34 -4.18 18.52
N GLN A 104 25.51 -3.67 19.43
CA GLN A 104 25.88 -3.51 20.83
C GLN A 104 26.23 -4.83 21.53
N ARG A 105 25.51 -5.91 21.22
CA ARG A 105 25.85 -7.24 21.75
C ARG A 105 27.17 -7.75 21.19
N PHE A 106 27.43 -7.48 19.92
CA PHE A 106 28.67 -7.87 19.26
C PHE A 106 29.89 -7.14 19.86
N GLU A 107 29.80 -5.82 20.06
CA GLU A 107 30.84 -5.02 20.72
C GLU A 107 31.13 -5.52 22.14
N LYS A 108 30.09 -5.86 22.92
CA LYS A 108 30.26 -6.43 24.27
C LYS A 108 30.92 -7.80 24.23
N LEU A 109 30.56 -8.64 23.25
CA LEU A 109 31.15 -9.95 23.08
C LEU A 109 32.63 -9.84 22.72
N GLU A 110 32.96 -8.94 21.80
CA GLU A 110 34.34 -8.65 21.38
C GLU A 110 35.19 -8.17 22.56
N ALA A 111 34.67 -7.24 23.37
CA ALA A 111 35.36 -6.80 24.58
C ALA A 111 35.60 -7.94 25.58
N THR A 112 34.61 -8.83 25.75
CA THR A 112 34.71 -9.98 26.67
C THR A 112 35.73 -11.01 26.17
N VAL A 113 35.74 -11.28 24.86
CA VAL A 113 36.71 -12.18 24.23
C VAL A 113 38.12 -11.61 24.36
N ASN A 114 38.31 -10.32 24.05
CA ASN A 114 39.61 -9.66 24.19
C ASN A 114 40.11 -9.71 25.64
N GLN A 115 39.23 -9.50 26.62
CA GLN A 115 39.59 -9.65 28.03
C GLN A 115 40.00 -11.09 28.36
N ALA A 116 39.22 -12.09 27.93
CA ALA A 116 39.55 -13.49 28.19
C ALA A 116 40.87 -13.92 27.53
N VAL A 117 41.17 -13.43 26.32
CA VAL A 117 42.44 -13.65 25.63
C VAL A 117 43.59 -12.97 26.38
N ALA A 118 43.41 -11.76 26.87
CA ALA A 118 44.42 -11.07 27.67
C ALA A 118 44.71 -11.83 28.99
N GLU A 119 43.68 -12.25 29.71
CA GLU A 119 43.81 -13.03 30.95
C GLU A 119 44.50 -14.39 30.71
N LEU A 120 44.16 -15.08 29.62
CA LEU A 120 44.86 -16.30 29.21
C LEU A 120 46.32 -16.03 28.87
N THR A 121 46.61 -14.95 28.13
CA THR A 121 47.97 -14.57 27.77
C THR A 121 48.81 -14.26 29.01
N GLU A 122 48.25 -13.57 30.01
CA GLU A 122 48.92 -13.32 31.29
C GLU A 122 49.17 -14.62 32.08
N LEU A 123 48.20 -15.54 32.11
CA LEU A 123 48.37 -16.86 32.75
C LEU A 123 49.49 -17.69 32.11
N PHE A 124 49.57 -17.69 30.78
CA PHE A 124 50.64 -18.38 30.07
C PHE A 124 51.99 -17.66 30.23
N ALA A 125 52.03 -16.33 30.14
CA ALA A 125 53.26 -15.56 30.33
C ALA A 125 53.84 -15.71 31.76
N GLY A 126 52.98 -15.77 32.78
CA GLY A 126 53.39 -16.05 34.16
C GLY A 126 53.80 -17.50 34.41
N GLY A 127 53.41 -18.44 33.55
CA GLY A 127 53.80 -19.85 33.59
C GLY A 127 55.14 -20.15 32.92
N PHE A 128 55.69 -19.22 32.13
CA PHE A 128 56.98 -19.37 31.44
C PHE A 128 58.13 -18.57 32.09
N SER A 129 57.89 -17.85 33.18
CA SER A 129 58.93 -17.03 33.84
C SER A 129 59.75 -17.75 34.90
N ASP A 130 59.57 -19.07 35.07
CA ASP A 130 60.30 -19.89 36.04
C ASP A 130 60.78 -21.19 35.36
N GLU A 131 61.61 -21.09 34.32
CA GLU A 131 62.69 -22.05 34.03
C GLU A 131 63.55 -21.63 32.81
N GLU A 132 64.86 -21.49 33.10
CA GLU A 132 66.04 -21.62 32.24
C GLU A 132 66.41 -20.55 31.19
N GLU A 133 67.52 -19.86 31.53
CA GLU A 133 68.52 -19.37 30.57
C GLU A 133 68.90 -20.46 29.57
N GLY A 134 68.69 -20.21 28.28
CA GLY A 134 69.07 -21.12 27.21
C GLY A 134 68.97 -20.47 25.84
N ASP A 135 70.12 -19.96 25.40
CA ASP A 135 70.49 -19.49 24.05
C ASP A 135 69.78 -20.25 22.90
N GLU A 136 69.12 -19.53 21.99
CA GLU A 136 69.31 -19.66 20.54
C GLU A 136 68.45 -18.65 19.75
N ALA A 137 69.14 -17.88 18.91
CA ALA A 137 68.58 -16.95 17.96
C ALA A 137 67.74 -17.67 16.90
N ILE A 138 66.55 -17.13 16.59
CA ILE A 138 65.79 -17.51 15.39
C ILE A 138 65.48 -16.23 14.60
N GLU A 139 65.93 -16.26 13.35
CA GLU A 139 65.93 -15.20 12.35
C GLU A 139 64.55 -14.62 12.04
N GLU A 140 64.53 -13.32 11.73
CA GLU A 140 63.43 -12.63 11.06
C GLU A 140 63.05 -13.38 9.79
N SER A 141 61.77 -13.79 9.68
CA SER A 141 61.18 -14.12 8.38
C SER A 141 60.17 -13.03 8.03
N ASP A 142 60.53 -12.25 7.01
CA ASP A 142 59.63 -11.33 6.32
C ASP A 142 58.43 -12.11 5.77
N VAL A 143 57.24 -11.85 6.30
CA VAL A 143 55.99 -12.29 5.68
C VAL A 143 55.50 -11.15 4.80
N GLU A 144 55.78 -11.27 3.50
CA GLU A 144 55.24 -10.41 2.45
C GLU A 144 53.71 -10.59 2.39
N ILE A 145 52.97 -9.51 2.66
CA ILE A 145 51.51 -9.45 2.49
C ILE A 145 51.22 -9.39 1.00
N VAL A 146 50.62 -10.44 0.44
CA VAL A 146 50.02 -10.40 -0.90
C VAL A 146 48.55 -10.06 -0.74
N GLU A 147 48.19 -8.80 -1.04
CA GLU A 147 46.82 -8.39 -1.31
C GLU A 147 46.40 -8.96 -2.68
N GLU A 148 45.53 -9.96 -2.70
CA GLU A 148 44.71 -10.27 -3.87
C GLU A 148 43.29 -9.77 -3.61
N ALA A 149 42.94 -8.69 -4.29
CA ALA A 149 41.56 -8.24 -4.47
C ALA A 149 40.91 -9.08 -5.58
N GLU A 150 39.98 -9.96 -5.24
CA GLU A 150 39.05 -10.52 -6.21
C GLU A 150 37.75 -9.70 -6.21
N ASP A 151 37.62 -8.88 -7.26
CA ASP A 151 36.34 -8.35 -7.74
C ASP A 151 35.46 -9.52 -8.21
N VAL A 152 34.31 -9.71 -7.56
CA VAL A 152 33.25 -10.58 -8.08
C VAL A 152 32.04 -9.71 -8.44
N GLU A 153 31.98 -9.31 -9.71
CA GLU A 153 30.76 -8.80 -10.34
C GLU A 153 29.74 -9.95 -10.44
N HIS A 154 28.67 -9.90 -9.64
CA HIS A 154 27.50 -10.74 -9.87
C HIS A 154 26.46 -9.96 -10.69
N GLU A 155 26.48 -10.24 -11.99
CA GLU A 155 25.45 -9.92 -12.96
C GLU A 155 24.17 -10.73 -12.64
N ALA A 156 23.13 -10.07 -12.15
CA ALA A 156 21.81 -10.67 -11.95
C ALA A 156 20.93 -10.40 -13.18
N THR A 157 20.88 -11.36 -14.09
CA THR A 157 19.84 -11.46 -15.12
C THR A 157 18.58 -12.02 -14.48
N ILE A 158 17.45 -11.30 -14.62
CA ILE A 158 16.11 -11.79 -14.27
C ILE A 158 15.33 -11.90 -15.59
N GLU A 159 14.98 -13.14 -15.97
CA GLU A 159 13.87 -13.45 -16.89
C GLU A 159 12.56 -13.55 -16.12
#